data_AF-A0A7C0V129-F1
#
_entry.id   AF-A0A7C0V129-F1
#
_cell.length_a   1.000
_cell.length_b   1.000
_cell.length_c   1.000
_cell.angle_alpha   90.00
_cell.angle_beta   90.00
_cell.angle_gamma   90.00
#
_symmetry.space_group_name_H-M   'P 1'
#
loop_
_entity.id
_entity.type
_entity.pdbx_description
1 polymer ?
#
loop_
_entity_poly.entity_id
_entity_poly.type
_entity_poly.pdbx_seq_one_letter_code
_entity_poly.pdbx_strand_id
1 'polypeptide(L)'
;MTEANFLATIAKKLKMKLHFCCVAGLPRSRCVDGSLLSKLHPKGELASTRRAKGQRPLCGCTESWDIGWYYPCPNGCLYCYANPKV
;
A
#
# COMPACT_ATOMS: atom_id res chain seq x y z
N MET A 1 -1.51 28.56 -2.87
CA MET A 1 -0.75 27.34 -3.26
C MET A 1 -1.22 26.24 -2.33
N THR A 2 -1.82 25.16 -2.83
CA THR A 2 -2.31 24.07 -1.96
C THR A 2 -1.11 23.31 -1.37
N GLU A 3 -1.27 22.71 -0.19
CA GLU A 3 -0.25 21.91 0.50
C GLU A 3 0.28 20.77 -0.41
N ALA A 4 -0.61 20.19 -1.22
CA ALA A 4 -0.24 19.19 -2.22
C ALA A 4 0.78 19.72 -3.25
N ASN A 5 0.60 20.96 -3.73
CA ASN A 5 1.53 21.58 -4.68
C ASN A 5 2.89 21.90 -4.04
N PHE A 6 2.88 22.32 -2.78
CA PHE A 6 4.11 22.54 -2.01
C PHE A 6 4.90 21.23 -1.84
N LEU A 7 4.24 20.16 -1.38
CA LEU A 7 4.87 18.85 -1.20
C LEU A 7 5.38 18.26 -2.53
N ALA A 8 4.60 18.39 -3.61
CA ALA A 8 5.03 17.94 -4.94
C ALA A 8 6.28 18.68 -5.43
N THR A 9 6.40 19.98 -5.12
CA THR A 9 7.60 20.77 -5.46
C THR A 9 8.83 20.27 -4.70
N ILE A 10 8.70 19.98 -3.40
CA ILE A 10 9.80 19.43 -2.60
C ILE A 10 10.19 18.04 -3.11
N ALA A 11 9.22 17.16 -3.33
CA ALA A 11 9.47 15.81 -3.83
C ALA A 11 10.23 15.83 -5.16
N LYS A 12 9.85 16.73 -6.09
CA LYS A 12 10.55 16.91 -7.37
C LYS A 12 12.00 17.34 -7.17
N LYS A 13 12.28 18.30 -6.28
CA LYS A 13 13.66 18.74 -5.96
C LYS A 13 14.51 17.60 -5.40
N LEU A 14 13.92 16.74 -4.58
CA LEU A 14 14.59 15.59 -3.96
C LEU A 14 14.59 14.33 -4.84
N LYS A 15 14.10 14.41 -6.09
CA LYS A 15 13.97 13.26 -7.02
C LYS A 15 13.14 12.10 -6.44
N MET A 16 12.16 12.43 -5.59
CA MET A 16 11.22 11.47 -5.02
C MET A 16 9.92 11.46 -5.80
N LYS A 17 9.33 10.27 -5.96
CA LYS A 17 7.98 10.13 -6.51
C LYS A 17 6.98 10.24 -5.36
N LEU A 18 6.13 11.27 -5.41
CA LEU A 18 5.08 11.49 -4.43
C LEU A 18 3.73 10.98 -4.95
N HIS A 19 2.99 10.31 -4.06
CA HIS A 19 1.66 9.78 -4.32
C HIS A 19 0.69 10.25 -3.23
N PHE A 20 -0.53 10.60 -3.61
CA PHE A 20 -1.54 11.11 -2.69
C PHE A 20 -2.67 10.09 -2.51
N CYS A 21 -2.96 9.71 -1.27
CA CYS A 21 -4.04 8.76 -0.97
C CYS A 21 -5.36 9.51 -0.80
N CYS A 22 -6.33 9.20 -1.66
CA CYS A 22 -7.70 9.69 -1.57
C CYS A 22 -7.86 11.23 -1.64
N VAL A 23 -7.01 11.92 -2.42
CA VAL A 23 -7.12 13.37 -2.66
C VAL A 23 -7.83 13.63 -3.99
N ALA A 24 -8.92 14.38 -3.97
CA ALA A 24 -9.70 14.70 -5.17
C ALA A 24 -8.89 15.54 -6.16
N GLY A 25 -9.09 15.29 -7.46
CA GLY A 25 -8.38 15.99 -8.54
C GLY A 25 -6.92 15.55 -8.76
N LEU A 26 -6.39 14.66 -7.91
CA LEU A 26 -5.04 14.09 -8.08
C LEU A 26 -5.10 12.61 -8.52
N PRO A 27 -4.02 12.08 -9.14
CA PRO A 27 -3.96 10.68 -9.53
C PRO A 27 -4.16 9.75 -8.33
N ARG A 28 -4.99 8.72 -8.54
CA ARG A 28 -5.29 7.70 -7.54
C ARG A 28 -4.04 6.90 -7.18
N SER A 29 -3.68 6.88 -5.90
CA SER A 29 -2.62 6.01 -5.38
C SER A 29 -3.16 4.69 -4.81
N ARG A 30 -2.23 3.78 -4.51
CA ARG A 30 -2.47 2.48 -3.90
C ARG A 30 -1.37 2.22 -2.88
N CYS A 31 -1.71 1.95 -1.61
CA CYS A 31 -0.74 1.52 -0.60
C CYS A 31 -0.35 0.05 -0.80
N VAL A 32 -1.34 -0.77 -1.16
CA VAL A 32 -1.14 -2.14 -1.64
C VAL A 32 -1.56 -2.18 -3.11
N ASP A 33 -0.60 -2.42 -4.01
CA ASP A 33 -0.83 -2.43 -5.46
C ASP A 33 -0.53 -3.81 -6.04
N GLY A 34 -1.57 -4.62 -6.19
CA GLY A 34 -1.44 -5.96 -6.77
C GLY A 34 -0.88 -5.98 -8.18
N SER A 35 -1.16 -4.95 -9.00
CA SER A 35 -0.59 -4.86 -10.34
C SER A 35 0.93 -4.64 -10.29
N LEU A 36 1.39 -3.78 -9.38
CA LEU A 36 2.81 -3.55 -9.17
C LEU A 36 3.49 -4.79 -8.57
N LEU A 37 2.85 -5.45 -7.60
CA LEU A 37 3.35 -6.68 -6.99
C LEU A 37 3.55 -7.78 -8.04
N SER A 38 2.57 -8.03 -8.90
CA SER A 38 2.70 -9.01 -9.99
C SER A 38 3.86 -8.67 -10.93
N LYS A 39 4.03 -7.37 -11.26
CA LYS A 39 5.13 -6.92 -12.12
C LYS A 39 6.51 -7.09 -11.48
N LEU A 40 6.60 -6.88 -10.17
CA LEU A 40 7.85 -6.98 -9.42
C LEU A 40 8.17 -8.40 -8.97
N HIS A 41 7.23 -9.34 -9.08
CA HIS A 41 7.42 -10.70 -8.58
C HIS A 41 8.55 -11.40 -9.36
N PRO A 42 9.59 -11.94 -8.68
CA PRO A 42 10.76 -12.50 -9.36
C PRO A 42 10.44 -13.73 -10.23
N LYS A 43 9.35 -14.42 -9.91
CA LYS A 43 8.84 -15.58 -10.68
C LYS A 43 7.63 -15.26 -11.57
N GLY A 44 7.20 -14.00 -11.63
CA GLY A 44 6.02 -13.59 -12.40
C GLY A 44 4.68 -14.11 -11.85
N GLU A 45 4.59 -14.40 -10.55
CA GLU A 45 3.33 -14.80 -9.92
C GLU A 45 2.39 -13.60 -9.81
N LEU A 46 1.08 -13.88 -9.89
CA LEU A 46 0.06 -12.85 -9.89
C LEU A 46 -0.50 -12.61 -8.49
N ALA A 47 -0.46 -11.36 -8.04
CA ALA A 47 -1.26 -10.89 -6.92
C ALA A 47 -2.70 -10.58 -7.38
N SER A 48 -3.65 -10.59 -6.42
CA SER A 48 -5.02 -10.11 -6.67
C SER A 48 -4.98 -8.68 -7.23
N THR A 49 -5.95 -8.32 -8.06
CA THR A 49 -6.16 -6.93 -8.51
C THR A 49 -7.51 -6.39 -8.07
N ARG A 50 -8.26 -7.17 -7.28
CA ARG A 50 -9.55 -6.76 -6.75
C ARG A 50 -9.38 -5.60 -5.78
N ARG A 51 -10.25 -4.59 -5.89
CA ARG A 51 -10.27 -3.45 -4.96
C ARG A 51 -10.65 -3.93 -3.55
N ALA A 52 -9.93 -3.44 -2.55
CA ALA A 52 -10.27 -3.67 -1.15
C ALA A 52 -11.69 -3.15 -0.83
N LYS A 53 -12.50 -4.02 -0.20
CA LYS A 53 -13.87 -3.69 0.23
C LYS A 53 -13.84 -2.71 1.42
N GLY A 54 -14.89 -1.91 1.57
CA GLY A 54 -15.03 -0.96 2.69
C GLY A 54 -14.11 0.27 2.65
N GLN A 55 -13.25 0.39 1.63
CA GLN A 55 -12.32 1.52 1.54
C GLN A 55 -12.98 2.80 1.04
N ARG A 56 -12.35 3.94 1.35
CA ARG A 56 -12.73 5.29 0.88
C ARG A 56 -12.98 5.29 -0.64
N PRO A 57 -13.89 6.13 -1.18
CA PRO A 57 -14.26 6.10 -2.60
C PRO A 57 -13.07 6.18 -3.57
N LEU A 58 -12.11 7.05 -3.24
CA LEU A 58 -10.90 7.25 -4.04
C LEU A 58 -9.74 6.29 -3.68
N CYS A 59 -9.89 5.40 -2.69
CA CYS A 59 -8.81 4.48 -2.30
C CYS A 59 -8.60 3.40 -3.37
N GLY A 60 -7.42 3.36 -3.98
CA GLY A 60 -7.09 2.41 -5.06
C GLY A 60 -6.49 1.09 -4.61
N CYS A 61 -6.35 0.83 -3.31
CA CYS A 61 -5.70 -0.36 -2.81
C CYS A 61 -6.37 -1.65 -3.30
N THR A 62 -5.52 -2.61 -3.64
CA THR A 62 -5.91 -4.02 -3.77
C THR A 62 -6.29 -4.57 -2.40
N GLU A 63 -7.23 -5.51 -2.37
CA GLU A 63 -7.53 -6.29 -1.16
C GLU A 63 -6.27 -6.99 -0.63
N SER A 64 -6.18 -7.09 0.69
CA SER A 64 -5.06 -7.73 1.37
C SER A 64 -5.54 -8.37 2.66
N TRP A 65 -4.72 -9.27 3.19
CA TRP A 65 -4.86 -9.79 4.54
C TRP A 65 -3.71 -9.25 5.37
N ASP A 66 -4.04 -8.51 6.43
CA ASP A 66 -3.04 -8.06 7.38
C ASP A 66 -2.62 -9.24 8.25
N ILE A 67 -1.31 -9.46 8.34
CA ILE A 67 -0.75 -10.44 9.26
C ILE A 67 -0.59 -9.78 10.64
N GLY A 68 -1.07 -10.47 11.69
CA GLY A 68 -0.68 -10.14 13.05
C GLY A 68 -1.54 -9.15 13.83
N TRP A 69 -2.75 -8.81 13.37
CA TRP A 69 -3.66 -7.94 14.15
C TRP A 69 -4.69 -8.73 14.99
N TYR A 70 -5.23 -9.83 14.49
CA TYR A 70 -6.33 -10.56 15.16
C TYR A 70 -6.10 -12.08 15.29
N TYR A 71 -5.01 -12.61 14.74
CA TYR A 71 -4.70 -14.05 14.74
C TYR A 71 -3.23 -14.29 15.12
N PRO A 72 -2.93 -15.37 15.88
CA PRO A 72 -1.56 -15.82 16.07
C PRO A 72 -0.92 -16.10 14.71
N CYS A 73 0.20 -15.45 14.43
CA CYS A 73 0.96 -15.66 13.20
C CYS A 73 1.93 -16.85 13.39
N PRO A 74 1.89 -17.90 12.56
CA PRO A 74 2.75 -19.08 12.71
C PRO A 74 4.20 -18.86 12.26
N ASN A 75 4.51 -17.71 11.67
CA ASN A 75 5.83 -17.47 11.05
C ASN A 75 6.96 -17.21 12.06
N GLY A 76 6.66 -16.98 13.35
CA GLY A 76 7.69 -16.88 14.39
C GLY A 76 8.71 -15.75 14.21
N CYS A 77 8.35 -14.67 13.50
CA CYS A 77 9.32 -13.64 13.15
C CYS A 77 9.87 -12.93 14.41
N LEU A 78 11.18 -12.63 14.41
CA LEU A 78 11.89 -11.94 15.51
C LEU A 78 11.25 -10.61 15.92
N TYR A 79 10.61 -9.92 14.97
CA TYR A 79 9.96 -8.61 15.16
C TYR A 79 8.43 -8.69 15.08
N CYS A 80 7.85 -9.87 15.31
CA CYS A 80 6.41 -10.05 15.24
C CYS A 80 5.73 -9.44 16.47
N TYR A 81 4.89 -8.42 16.27
CA TYR A 81 4.07 -7.83 17.35
C TYR A 81 2.80 -8.65 17.67
N ALA A 82 2.55 -9.74 16.92
CA ALA A 82 1.31 -10.51 16.98
C ALA A 82 1.26 -11.59 18.07
N ASN A 83 2.16 -11.55 19.06
CA ASN A 83 2.33 -12.56 20.10
C ASN A 83 2.26 -14.01 19.55
N PRO A 84 3.21 -14.40 18.68
CA PRO A 84 3.19 -15.72 18.05
C PRO A 84 3.29 -16.84 19.11
N LYS A 85 2.42 -17.84 19.03
CA LYS A 85 2.56 -19.10 19.78
C LYS A 85 3.47 -20.03 18.99
N VAL A 86 4.77 -19.77 19.02
CA VAL A 86 5.80 -20.67 18.51
C VAL A 86 6.26 -21.63 19.60
#